data_AF-A0A9D7P6N0-F1
#
_entry.id   AF-A0A9D7P6N0-F1
#
_cell.length_a   1.000
_cell.length_b   1.000
_cell.length_c   1.000
_cell.angle_alpha   90.00
_cell.angle_beta   90.00
_cell.angle_gamma   90.00
#
_symmetry.space_group_name_H-M   'P 1'
#
loop_
_entity.id
_entity.type
_entity.pdbx_description
1 polymer ?
#
loop_
_entity_poly.entity_id
_entity_poly.type
_entity_poly.pdbx_seq_one_letter_code
_entity_poly.pdbx_strand_id
1 'polypeptide(L)'
;MSSTAKKVLKWTAITIAVVVLIAGGLGIYVYTLIPKPIGKKPVLQAELFNKPATEFPVAGKFIYKSATEPAAMIKNKQATSTEIVQEHINYIKNNNYKTNAFVWLFEQEALDAAKKADEKVARGEPLGLLYGVPVSIKEEFAVKGKPQTVNAEMFQGFVAANNSVIVDAMLSEGAIILGTTNVPKMLFDVQTFGEIYPTASNPYDLTRTPGGSTGGGAASVATGSSPITVGGDFGGSIRIPAALCGLYGLKTTDGSMPGHGSFPGEPGNPKYRRMMVTGPLARTVDDIELAWNAMMNKWPEQKAKMLEPKTALRTTRSPTSTSGNLAVTR
;
A
#
# COMPACT_ATOMS: atom_id res chain seq x y z
N MET A 1 60.12 -33.17 -12.92
CA MET A 1 58.69 -33.54 -12.80
C MET A 1 58.41 -34.75 -13.70
N SER A 2 57.83 -35.83 -13.17
CA SER A 2 57.52 -37.04 -13.95
C SER A 2 56.44 -36.77 -15.00
N SER A 3 56.40 -37.60 -16.05
CA SER A 3 55.36 -37.58 -17.09
C SER A 3 53.95 -37.64 -16.48
N THR A 4 53.78 -38.48 -15.46
CA THR A 4 52.54 -38.62 -14.69
C THR A 4 52.17 -37.34 -13.96
N ALA A 5 53.12 -36.68 -13.30
CA ALA A 5 52.87 -35.40 -12.61
C ALA A 5 52.46 -34.28 -13.58
N LYS A 6 53.05 -34.23 -14.79
CA LYS A 6 52.64 -33.27 -15.84
C LYS A 6 51.20 -33.52 -16.32
N LYS A 7 50.80 -34.78 -16.49
CA LYS A 7 49.43 -35.15 -16.87
C LYS A 7 48.41 -34.79 -15.79
N VAL A 8 48.70 -35.12 -14.53
CA VAL A 8 47.82 -34.78 -13.40
C VAL A 8 47.64 -33.27 -13.30
N LEU A 9 48.73 -32.49 -13.34
CA LEU A 9 48.66 -31.03 -13.27
C LEU A 9 47.84 -30.43 -14.42
N LYS A 10 48.02 -30.94 -15.66
CA LYS A 10 47.24 -30.50 -16.83
C LYS A 10 45.75 -30.78 -16.66
N TRP A 11 45.36 -31.98 -16.23
CA TRP A 11 43.94 -32.33 -16.06
C TRP A 11 43.30 -31.62 -14.87
N THR A 12 44.03 -31.41 -13.78
CA THR A 12 43.56 -30.58 -12.66
C THR A 12 43.33 -29.13 -13.12
N ALA A 13 44.25 -28.54 -13.87
CA ALA A 13 44.08 -27.18 -14.41
C ALA A 13 42.88 -27.07 -15.36
N ILE A 14 42.68 -28.05 -16.25
CA ILE A 14 41.51 -28.11 -17.14
C ILE A 14 40.21 -28.23 -16.32
N THR A 15 40.19 -29.09 -15.31
CA THR A 15 39.00 -29.29 -14.46
C THR A 15 38.63 -28.01 -13.72
N ILE A 16 39.62 -27.33 -13.13
CA ILE A 16 39.42 -26.03 -12.47
C ILE A 16 38.86 -25.01 -13.46
N ALA A 17 39.44 -24.92 -14.67
CA ALA A 17 38.96 -23.99 -15.69
C ALA A 17 37.51 -24.25 -16.11
N VAL A 18 37.11 -25.53 -16.27
CA VAL A 18 35.73 -25.91 -16.60
C VAL A 18 34.77 -25.54 -15.47
N VAL A 19 35.13 -25.80 -14.21
CA VAL A 19 34.30 -25.44 -13.05
C VAL A 19 34.11 -23.92 -12.96
N VAL A 20 35.18 -23.13 -13.18
CA VAL A 20 35.10 -21.66 -13.18
C VAL A 20 34.19 -21.16 -14.32
N LEU A 21 34.28 -21.75 -15.51
CA LEU A 21 33.42 -21.39 -16.64
C LEU A 21 31.94 -21.74 -16.39
N ILE A 22 31.66 -22.91 -15.79
CA ILE A 22 30.29 -23.30 -15.44
C ILE A 22 29.74 -22.38 -14.36
N ALA A 23 30.51 -22.09 -13.30
CA ALA A 23 30.10 -21.19 -12.23
C ALA A 23 29.88 -19.75 -12.75
N GLY A 24 30.77 -19.25 -13.61
CA GLY A 24 30.63 -17.95 -14.25
C GLY A 24 29.42 -17.88 -15.19
N GLY A 25 29.22 -18.91 -16.03
CA GLY A 25 28.08 -19.02 -16.93
C GLY A 25 26.75 -19.11 -16.19
N LEU A 26 26.69 -19.92 -15.12
CA LEU A 26 25.52 -20.00 -14.25
C LEU A 26 25.27 -18.67 -13.53
N GLY A 27 26.32 -18.00 -13.04
CA GLY A 27 26.20 -16.68 -12.42
C GLY A 27 25.63 -15.63 -13.38
N ILE A 28 26.10 -15.60 -14.64
CA ILE A 28 25.56 -14.72 -15.68
C ILE A 28 24.10 -15.10 -15.98
N TYR A 29 23.79 -16.38 -16.12
CA TYR A 29 22.41 -16.84 -16.38
C TYR A 29 21.46 -16.46 -15.23
N VAL A 30 21.85 -16.66 -13.98
CA VAL A 30 21.06 -16.22 -12.82
C VAL A 30 20.92 -14.70 -12.82
N TYR A 31 21.99 -13.95 -13.15
CA TYR A 31 21.94 -12.49 -13.23
C TYR A 31 20.96 -12.00 -14.30
N THR A 32 20.82 -12.68 -15.44
CA THR A 32 19.81 -12.31 -16.46
C THR A 32 18.38 -12.63 -16.03
N LEU A 33 18.19 -13.51 -15.04
CA LEU A 33 16.87 -13.80 -14.45
C LEU A 33 16.49 -12.82 -13.33
N ILE A 34 17.43 -12.05 -12.78
CA ILE A 34 17.13 -11.05 -11.74
C ILE A 34 16.38 -9.88 -12.39
N PRO A 35 15.14 -9.57 -11.95
CA PRO A 35 14.41 -8.43 -12.47
C PRO A 35 15.19 -7.13 -12.22
N LYS A 36 15.40 -6.34 -13.28
CA LYS A 36 16.03 -5.04 -13.16
C LYS A 36 15.07 -4.04 -12.51
N PRO A 37 15.58 -3.03 -11.78
CA PRO A 37 14.77 -1.93 -11.26
C PRO A 37 13.92 -1.26 -12.34
N ILE A 38 12.64 -1.06 -12.05
CA ILE A 38 11.74 -0.30 -12.90
C ILE A 38 12.05 1.19 -12.72
N GLY A 39 12.33 1.90 -13.80
CA GLY A 39 12.53 3.35 -13.79
C GLY A 39 13.65 3.84 -12.87
N LYS A 40 13.59 5.12 -12.49
CA LYS A 40 14.58 5.78 -11.63
C LYS A 40 14.08 5.86 -10.19
N LYS A 41 15.01 5.95 -9.23
CA LYS A 41 14.68 6.21 -7.82
C LYS A 41 13.87 7.51 -7.71
N PRO A 42 12.76 7.53 -6.96
CA PRO A 42 11.92 8.69 -6.92
C PRO A 42 12.56 9.74 -6.01
N VAL A 43 12.35 11.02 -6.33
CA VAL A 43 12.79 12.11 -5.46
C VAL A 43 11.78 12.22 -4.32
N LEU A 44 12.25 11.98 -3.10
CA LEU A 44 11.41 12.04 -1.91
C LEU A 44 11.02 13.49 -1.57
N GLN A 45 9.83 13.64 -0.99
CA GLN A 45 9.35 14.90 -0.39
C GLN A 45 10.17 15.21 0.87
N ALA A 46 11.21 16.04 0.73
CA ALA A 46 12.14 16.35 1.81
C ALA A 46 11.44 16.88 3.08
N GLU A 47 10.32 17.58 2.92
CA GLU A 47 9.46 18.08 3.98
C GLU A 47 8.82 16.99 4.87
N LEU A 48 8.73 15.74 4.39
CA LEU A 48 8.24 14.62 5.19
C LEU A 48 9.29 14.04 6.13
N PHE A 49 10.57 14.25 5.83
CA PHE A 49 11.69 13.56 6.50
C PHE A 49 12.62 14.52 7.26
N ASN A 50 12.46 15.82 7.05
CA ASN A 50 13.23 16.85 7.74
C ASN A 50 12.33 17.65 8.68
N LYS A 51 12.86 18.03 9.83
CA LYS A 51 12.17 18.98 10.72
C LYS A 51 11.98 20.31 9.98
N PRO A 52 10.77 20.88 9.94
CA PRO A 52 10.56 22.18 9.31
C PRO A 52 11.29 23.28 10.07
N ALA A 53 11.77 24.30 9.35
CA ALA A 53 12.42 25.47 9.96
C ALA A 53 11.45 26.28 10.82
N THR A 54 10.19 26.36 10.39
CA THR A 54 9.09 27.01 11.09
C THR A 54 7.89 26.07 11.10
N GLU A 55 7.23 25.94 12.24
CA GLU A 55 6.04 25.09 12.36
C GLU A 55 4.86 25.68 11.60
N PHE A 56 4.12 24.80 10.92
CA PHE A 56 2.84 25.12 10.30
C PHE A 56 1.75 25.29 11.38
N PRO A 57 0.75 26.16 11.18
CA PRO A 57 -0.29 26.39 12.17
C PRO A 57 -1.16 25.13 12.37
N VAL A 58 -1.28 24.70 13.62
CA VAL A 58 -2.15 23.59 14.05
C VAL A 58 -2.88 24.03 15.32
N ALA A 59 -4.21 24.13 15.26
CA ALA A 59 -5.04 24.52 16.41
C ALA A 59 -5.34 23.32 17.34
N GLY A 60 -5.14 22.09 16.85
CA GLY A 60 -5.45 20.84 17.54
C GLY A 60 -6.95 20.55 17.62
N LYS A 61 -7.76 21.18 16.76
CA LYS A 61 -9.23 21.04 16.81
C LYS A 61 -9.71 19.67 16.34
N PHE A 62 -9.03 19.09 15.35
CA PHE A 62 -9.42 17.84 14.69
C PHE A 62 -8.43 16.69 14.95
N ILE A 63 -7.20 17.00 15.35
CA ILE A 63 -6.19 16.00 15.67
C ILE A 63 -6.69 15.12 16.84
N TYR A 64 -6.50 13.81 16.72
CA TYR A 64 -7.00 12.76 17.63
C TYR A 64 -8.50 12.52 17.68
N LYS A 65 -9.36 13.34 17.06
CA LYS A 65 -10.80 13.05 16.97
C LYS A 65 -11.06 11.69 16.29
N SER A 66 -12.07 10.97 16.76
CA SER A 66 -12.55 9.75 16.10
C SER A 66 -13.01 10.11 14.69
N ALA A 67 -12.78 9.30 13.66
CA ALA A 67 -13.23 9.56 12.28
C ALA A 67 -14.74 9.85 12.17
N THR A 68 -15.54 9.25 13.05
CA THR A 68 -16.99 9.53 13.20
C THR A 68 -17.28 11.01 13.53
N GLU A 69 -16.40 11.68 14.27
CA GLU A 69 -16.57 13.08 14.66
C GLU A 69 -16.39 14.05 13.48
N PRO A 70 -15.28 14.09 12.71
CA PRO A 70 -15.18 14.87 11.48
C PRO A 70 -16.31 14.61 10.50
N ALA A 71 -16.72 13.34 10.31
CA ALA A 71 -17.84 13.00 9.44
C ALA A 71 -19.14 13.69 9.89
N ALA A 72 -19.44 13.64 11.19
CA ALA A 72 -20.60 14.31 11.77
C ALA A 72 -20.49 15.84 11.69
N MET A 73 -19.32 16.41 11.99
CA MET A 73 -19.07 17.85 11.93
C MET A 73 -19.27 18.42 10.52
N ILE A 74 -18.77 17.72 9.49
CA ILE A 74 -18.95 18.10 8.07
C ILE A 74 -20.43 18.03 7.70
N LYS A 75 -21.09 16.90 8.01
CA LYS A 75 -22.52 16.70 7.73
C LYS A 75 -23.40 17.77 8.38
N ASN A 76 -23.07 18.17 9.60
CA ASN A 76 -23.81 19.16 10.37
C ASN A 76 -23.32 20.61 10.13
N LYS A 77 -22.42 20.84 9.17
CA LYS A 77 -21.85 22.15 8.82
C LYS A 77 -21.19 22.88 10.00
N GLN A 78 -20.61 22.12 10.94
CA GLN A 78 -19.88 22.63 12.11
C GLN A 78 -18.38 22.85 11.83
N ALA A 79 -17.86 22.19 10.80
CA ALA A 79 -16.54 22.39 10.23
C ALA A 79 -16.58 22.01 8.75
N THR A 80 -15.67 22.56 7.97
CA THR A 80 -15.46 22.19 6.57
C THR A 80 -14.44 21.07 6.45
N SER A 81 -14.56 20.24 5.42
CA SER A 81 -13.53 19.25 5.06
C SER A 81 -12.19 19.93 4.81
N THR A 82 -12.19 21.11 4.16
CA THR A 82 -10.96 21.88 3.91
C THR A 82 -10.24 22.25 5.21
N GLU A 83 -10.94 22.75 6.23
CA GLU A 83 -10.35 23.05 7.55
C GLU A 83 -9.74 21.81 8.19
N ILE A 84 -10.46 20.68 8.17
CA ILE A 84 -10.04 19.42 8.76
C ILE A 84 -8.78 18.89 8.05
N VAL A 85 -8.83 18.79 6.72
CA VAL A 85 -7.74 18.26 5.90
C VAL A 85 -6.50 19.15 5.99
N GLN A 86 -6.66 20.47 5.97
CA GLN A 86 -5.55 21.41 6.13
C GLN A 86 -4.85 21.25 7.48
N GLU A 87 -5.60 21.07 8.57
CA GLU A 87 -5.00 20.88 9.89
C GLU A 87 -4.20 19.56 9.97
N HIS A 88 -4.72 18.47 9.42
CA HIS A 88 -4.00 17.20 9.34
C HIS A 88 -2.73 17.29 8.48
N ILE A 89 -2.79 17.98 7.34
CA ILE A 89 -1.62 18.22 6.48
C ILE A 89 -0.55 19.01 7.24
N ASN A 90 -0.92 20.10 7.91
CA ASN A 90 0.00 20.90 8.72
C ASN A 90 0.61 20.07 9.85
N TYR A 91 -0.21 19.24 10.52
CA TYR A 91 0.26 18.34 11.56
C TYR A 91 1.27 17.32 11.04
N ILE A 92 1.04 16.74 9.86
CA ILE A 92 1.98 15.81 9.20
C ILE A 92 3.30 16.53 8.89
N LYS A 93 3.25 17.72 8.27
CA LYS A 93 4.46 18.51 7.93
C LYS A 93 5.27 18.90 9.17
N ASN A 94 4.62 19.06 10.32
CA ASN A 94 5.29 19.34 11.60
C ASN A 94 5.90 18.10 12.28
N ASN A 95 5.41 16.89 12.02
CA ASN A 95 5.70 15.74 12.88
C ASN A 95 6.19 14.47 12.18
N ASN A 96 5.98 14.31 10.88
CA ASN A 96 6.27 13.05 10.19
C ASN A 96 7.74 12.64 10.27
N TYR A 97 8.66 13.60 10.26
CA TYR A 97 10.11 13.34 10.35
C TYR A 97 10.51 12.57 11.63
N LYS A 98 9.67 12.57 12.66
CA LYS A 98 9.92 11.84 13.91
C LYS A 98 9.70 10.33 13.75
N THR A 99 8.71 9.93 12.95
CA THR A 99 8.25 8.54 12.85
C THR A 99 8.40 7.95 11.46
N ASN A 100 8.62 8.76 10.43
CA ASN A 100 8.64 8.37 9.01
C ASN A 100 7.41 7.56 8.61
N ALA A 101 6.24 7.94 9.15
CA ALA A 101 4.98 7.21 8.97
C ALA A 101 4.43 7.35 7.54
N PHE A 102 4.39 8.57 7.00
CA PHE A 102 4.07 8.86 5.61
C PHE A 102 5.34 8.86 4.74
N VAL A 103 5.21 8.34 3.53
CA VAL A 103 6.28 8.34 2.51
C VAL A 103 5.94 9.20 1.30
N TRP A 104 4.64 9.41 1.06
CA TRP A 104 4.13 10.38 0.09
C TRP A 104 2.94 11.12 0.67
N LEU A 105 2.90 12.44 0.48
CA LEU A 105 1.81 13.33 0.87
C LEU A 105 1.20 13.95 -0.39
N PHE A 106 -0.11 13.78 -0.56
CA PHE A 106 -0.88 14.26 -1.71
C PHE A 106 -1.56 15.59 -1.37
N GLU A 107 -0.79 16.56 -0.86
CA GLU A 107 -1.28 17.81 -0.27
C GLU A 107 -2.27 18.54 -1.19
N GLN A 108 -1.89 18.81 -2.45
CA GLN A 108 -2.75 19.54 -3.37
C GLN A 108 -4.01 18.75 -3.72
N GLU A 109 -3.88 17.46 -4.03
CA GLU A 109 -5.04 16.65 -4.38
C GLU A 109 -6.00 16.45 -3.21
N ALA A 110 -5.48 16.33 -1.99
CA ALA A 110 -6.27 16.23 -0.77
C ALA A 110 -7.06 17.51 -0.51
N LEU A 111 -6.44 18.68 -0.64
CA LEU A 111 -7.12 19.98 -0.47
C LEU A 111 -8.14 20.24 -1.59
N ASP A 112 -7.83 19.90 -2.84
CA ASP A 112 -8.77 20.02 -3.96
C ASP A 112 -9.98 19.10 -3.77
N ALA A 113 -9.77 17.88 -3.26
CA ALA A 113 -10.84 16.94 -2.94
C ALA A 113 -11.68 17.44 -1.75
N ALA A 114 -11.05 18.03 -0.73
CA ALA A 114 -11.73 18.59 0.43
C ALA A 114 -12.62 19.77 0.04
N LYS A 115 -12.13 20.67 -0.83
CA LYS A 115 -12.92 21.77 -1.38
C LYS A 115 -14.15 21.27 -2.15
N LYS A 116 -13.97 20.25 -3.00
CA LYS A 116 -15.09 19.62 -3.72
C LYS A 116 -16.08 18.97 -2.75
N ALA A 117 -15.61 18.46 -1.61
CA ALA A 117 -16.46 17.92 -0.57
C ALA A 117 -17.34 19.02 0.05
N ASP A 118 -16.74 20.16 0.37
CA ASP A 118 -17.46 21.31 0.93
C ASP A 118 -18.52 21.87 -0.02
N GLU A 119 -18.21 21.96 -1.32
CA GLU A 119 -19.15 22.42 -2.34
C GLU A 119 -20.40 21.53 -2.45
N LYS A 120 -20.24 20.21 -2.34
CA LYS A 120 -21.34 19.24 -2.36
C LYS A 120 -22.19 19.30 -1.08
N VAL A 121 -21.57 19.50 0.08
CA VAL A 121 -22.29 19.75 1.36
C VAL A 121 -23.13 21.02 1.25
N ALA A 122 -22.58 22.08 0.64
CA ALA A 122 -23.32 23.31 0.39
C ALA A 122 -24.54 23.09 -0.51
N ARG A 123 -24.43 22.20 -1.51
CA ARG A 123 -25.53 21.81 -2.42
C ARG A 123 -26.52 20.79 -1.83
N GLY A 124 -26.25 20.23 -0.64
CA GLY A 124 -27.12 19.24 -0.01
C GLY A 124 -27.16 17.89 -0.75
N GLU A 125 -26.09 17.54 -1.46
CA GLU A 125 -25.98 16.25 -2.14
C GLU A 125 -25.88 15.08 -1.14
N PRO A 126 -26.27 13.85 -1.53
CA PRO A 126 -26.02 12.66 -0.73
C PRO A 126 -24.52 12.49 -0.40
N LEU A 127 -24.23 12.23 0.87
CA LEU A 127 -22.87 12.07 1.38
C LEU A 127 -22.60 10.58 1.66
N GLY A 128 -21.41 10.11 1.29
CA GLY A 128 -20.93 8.78 1.66
C GLY A 128 -20.55 8.69 3.15
N LEU A 129 -20.17 7.50 3.60
CA LEU A 129 -19.87 7.27 5.02
C LEU A 129 -18.62 8.02 5.52
N LEU A 130 -17.61 8.18 4.66
CA LEU A 130 -16.33 8.83 5.00
C LEU A 130 -16.21 10.22 4.38
N TYR A 131 -17.34 10.87 4.15
CA TYR A 131 -17.39 12.07 3.36
C TYR A 131 -16.55 13.21 3.92
N GLY A 132 -15.53 13.64 3.16
CA GLY A 132 -14.61 14.69 3.55
C GLY A 132 -13.67 14.32 4.71
N VAL A 133 -13.68 13.05 5.14
CA VAL A 133 -12.85 12.54 6.24
C VAL A 133 -11.45 12.20 5.70
N PRO A 134 -10.37 12.71 6.31
CA PRO A 134 -9.02 12.36 5.91
C PRO A 134 -8.68 10.90 6.27
N VAL A 135 -7.99 10.20 5.38
CA VAL A 135 -7.50 8.84 5.59
C VAL A 135 -6.08 8.69 5.05
N SER A 136 -5.35 7.70 5.56
CA SER A 136 -4.06 7.29 4.99
C SER A 136 -4.14 5.90 4.39
N ILE A 137 -3.31 5.61 3.38
CA ILE A 137 -3.35 4.35 2.65
C ILE A 137 -1.98 3.67 2.74
N LYS A 138 -1.93 2.40 3.11
CA LYS A 138 -0.68 1.63 3.00
C LYS A 138 -0.18 1.62 1.56
N GLU A 139 1.11 1.89 1.32
CA GLU A 139 1.69 1.92 -0.05
C GLU A 139 1.56 0.57 -0.80
N GLU A 140 1.18 -0.51 -0.10
CA GLU A 140 0.70 -1.74 -0.74
C GLU A 140 -0.43 -1.48 -1.75
N PHE A 141 -1.34 -0.54 -1.48
CA PHE A 141 -2.53 -0.30 -2.29
C PHE A 141 -2.28 0.82 -3.30
N ALA A 142 -2.42 0.48 -4.58
CA ALA A 142 -2.24 1.41 -5.68
C ALA A 142 -3.17 2.63 -5.56
N VAL A 143 -2.58 3.83 -5.64
CA VAL A 143 -3.29 5.11 -5.83
C VAL A 143 -2.89 5.65 -7.19
N LYS A 144 -3.86 5.89 -8.07
CA LYS A 144 -3.64 6.27 -9.47
C LYS A 144 -2.72 7.48 -9.59
N GLY A 145 -1.71 7.36 -10.43
CA GLY A 145 -0.72 8.40 -10.70
C GLY A 145 0.31 8.60 -9.61
N LYS A 146 0.30 7.78 -8.54
CA LYS A 146 1.22 7.89 -7.40
C LYS A 146 2.25 6.77 -7.40
N PRO A 147 3.44 6.99 -6.79
CA PRO A 147 4.44 5.94 -6.63
C PRO A 147 3.90 4.77 -5.81
N GLN A 148 4.28 3.55 -6.20
CA GLN A 148 3.96 2.32 -5.47
C GLN A 148 5.19 1.42 -5.49
N THR A 149 6.18 1.80 -4.70
CA THR A 149 7.53 1.19 -4.72
C THR A 149 7.67 0.01 -3.77
N VAL A 150 6.72 -0.15 -2.83
CA VAL A 150 6.77 -1.12 -1.72
C VAL A 150 8.13 -1.14 -1.02
N ASN A 151 8.74 0.05 -0.90
CA ASN A 151 10.04 0.30 -0.29
C ASN A 151 11.17 -0.60 -0.82
N ALA A 152 11.11 -0.96 -2.11
CA ALA A 152 12.06 -1.86 -2.77
C ALA A 152 12.62 -1.24 -4.06
N GLU A 153 13.94 -1.28 -4.24
CA GLU A 153 14.60 -0.67 -5.42
C GLU A 153 14.13 -1.28 -6.74
N MET A 154 13.71 -2.55 -6.73
CA MET A 154 13.12 -3.22 -7.88
C MET A 154 11.90 -2.46 -8.47
N PHE A 155 11.15 -1.75 -7.64
CA PHE A 155 9.95 -1.00 -8.01
C PHE A 155 10.10 0.52 -7.89
N GLN A 156 11.33 1.02 -7.81
CA GLN A 156 11.61 2.42 -7.48
C GLN A 156 10.91 3.46 -8.38
N GLY A 157 10.78 3.20 -9.67
CA GLY A 157 10.12 4.06 -10.65
C GLY A 157 8.73 3.59 -11.05
N PHE A 158 8.14 2.66 -10.29
CA PHE A 158 6.79 2.18 -10.58
C PHE A 158 5.74 3.21 -10.12
N VAL A 159 4.85 3.59 -11.04
CA VAL A 159 3.72 4.50 -10.81
C VAL A 159 2.43 3.77 -11.13
N ALA A 160 1.49 3.79 -10.19
CA ALA A 160 0.23 3.09 -10.35
C ALA A 160 -0.62 3.70 -11.47
N ALA A 161 -0.99 2.90 -12.48
CA ALA A 161 -1.85 3.35 -13.57
C ALA A 161 -3.33 3.51 -13.17
N ASN A 162 -3.77 2.74 -12.17
CA ASN A 162 -5.13 2.72 -11.66
C ASN A 162 -5.13 2.65 -10.13
N ASN A 163 -6.26 3.00 -9.54
CA ASN A 163 -6.49 2.74 -8.13
C ASN A 163 -6.63 1.24 -7.88
N SER A 164 -6.28 0.82 -6.68
CA SER A 164 -6.72 -0.46 -6.14
C SER A 164 -8.22 -0.40 -5.79
N VAL A 165 -8.84 -1.57 -5.68
CA VAL A 165 -10.27 -1.71 -5.38
C VAL A 165 -10.64 -1.02 -4.08
N ILE A 166 -9.78 -1.17 -3.08
CA ILE A 166 -9.99 -0.59 -1.76
C ILE A 166 -9.88 0.93 -1.80
N VAL A 167 -8.94 1.46 -2.58
CA VAL A 167 -8.82 2.92 -2.79
C VAL A 167 -10.09 3.44 -3.47
N ASP A 168 -10.57 2.76 -4.52
CA ASP A 168 -11.83 3.14 -5.18
C ASP A 168 -13.05 3.06 -4.24
N ALA A 169 -13.11 2.04 -3.37
CA ALA A 169 -14.18 1.91 -2.37
C ALA A 169 -14.17 3.10 -1.39
N MET A 170 -13.02 3.42 -0.80
CA MET A 170 -12.86 4.53 0.13
C MET A 170 -13.21 5.88 -0.52
N LEU A 171 -12.71 6.14 -1.74
CA LEU A 171 -13.01 7.35 -2.49
C LEU A 171 -14.50 7.46 -2.84
N SER A 172 -15.15 6.34 -3.13
CA SER A 172 -16.57 6.33 -3.47
C SER A 172 -17.48 6.70 -2.30
N GLU A 173 -16.98 6.53 -1.07
CA GLU A 173 -17.62 6.97 0.18
C GLU A 173 -17.18 8.38 0.61
N GLY A 174 -16.41 9.06 -0.22
CA GLY A 174 -16.01 10.46 -0.03
C GLY A 174 -14.79 10.65 0.86
N ALA A 175 -14.03 9.61 1.16
CA ALA A 175 -12.78 9.73 1.92
C ALA A 175 -11.75 10.61 1.18
N ILE A 176 -10.97 11.39 1.93
CA ILE A 176 -9.88 12.22 1.41
C ILE A 176 -8.55 11.53 1.72
N ILE A 177 -7.87 11.04 0.69
CA ILE A 177 -6.57 10.37 0.87
C ILE A 177 -5.48 11.43 1.08
N LEU A 178 -4.92 11.48 2.28
CA LEU A 178 -3.81 12.39 2.60
C LEU A 178 -2.52 11.98 1.91
N GLY A 179 -2.29 10.68 1.75
CA GLY A 179 -1.01 10.16 1.30
C GLY A 179 -0.86 8.65 1.49
N THR A 180 0.29 8.12 1.11
CA THR A 180 0.64 6.73 1.35
C THR A 180 1.66 6.57 2.49
N THR A 181 1.51 5.49 3.23
CA THR A 181 2.28 5.23 4.45
C THR A 181 3.37 4.19 4.24
N ASN A 182 4.44 4.31 5.02
CA ASN A 182 5.64 3.48 4.97
C ASN A 182 5.34 1.99 5.18
N VAL A 183 6.11 1.15 4.50
CA VAL A 183 6.01 -0.30 4.49
C VAL A 183 7.41 -0.93 4.52
N PRO A 184 7.56 -2.18 4.98
CA PRO A 184 8.80 -2.92 4.79
C PRO A 184 9.07 -3.14 3.31
N LYS A 185 10.35 -3.36 2.98
CA LYS A 185 10.77 -3.85 1.67
C LYS A 185 9.89 -5.03 1.26
N MET A 186 9.19 -4.87 0.14
CA MET A 186 8.31 -5.89 -0.46
C MET A 186 7.20 -6.40 0.47
N LEU A 187 6.87 -5.66 1.53
CA LEU A 187 5.88 -6.03 2.55
C LEU A 187 6.22 -7.30 3.36
N PHE A 188 7.47 -7.81 3.29
CA PHE A 188 7.87 -9.13 3.79
C PHE A 188 8.50 -9.14 5.20
N ASP A 189 8.33 -8.07 5.97
CA ASP A 189 8.82 -8.00 7.35
C ASP A 189 7.74 -7.48 8.31
N VAL A 190 7.90 -7.82 9.58
CA VAL A 190 7.09 -7.31 10.71
C VAL A 190 7.66 -6.00 11.27
N GLN A 191 8.74 -5.49 10.69
CA GLN A 191 9.34 -4.18 10.95
C GLN A 191 9.29 -3.33 9.69
N THR A 192 9.04 -2.03 9.83
CA THR A 192 8.88 -1.14 8.67
C THR A 192 10.19 -0.43 8.32
N PHE A 193 11.01 -1.08 7.48
CA PHE A 193 12.24 -0.54 6.89
C PHE A 193 12.46 -1.09 5.46
N GLY A 194 13.26 -0.39 4.66
CA GLY A 194 13.55 -0.83 3.30
C GLY A 194 14.66 0.00 2.65
N GLU A 195 14.66 0.06 1.32
CA GLU A 195 15.78 0.60 0.53
C GLU A 195 15.54 2.03 0.03
N ILE A 196 14.29 2.47 0.03
CA ILE A 196 13.87 3.75 -0.56
C ILE A 196 13.60 4.77 0.54
N TYR A 197 12.85 4.38 1.58
CA TYR A 197 12.39 5.28 2.63
C TYR A 197 13.18 5.09 3.92
N PRO A 198 13.34 6.15 4.74
CA PRO A 198 13.82 6.01 6.11
C PRO A 198 12.97 5.01 6.91
N THR A 199 13.60 4.33 7.88
CA THR A 199 12.94 3.41 8.80
C THR A 199 11.83 4.10 9.58
N ALA A 200 10.65 3.47 9.66
CA ALA A 200 9.56 3.98 10.48
C ALA A 200 9.74 3.59 11.95
N SER A 201 9.39 4.51 12.85
CA SER A 201 9.53 4.37 14.30
C SER A 201 8.18 4.35 15.02
N ASN A 202 8.14 3.66 16.16
CA ASN A 202 6.97 3.58 17.01
C ASN A 202 6.70 4.94 17.70
N PRO A 203 5.46 5.47 17.67
CA PRO A 203 5.12 6.72 18.36
C PRO A 203 5.32 6.71 19.88
N TYR A 204 5.26 5.54 20.54
CA TYR A 204 5.50 5.41 21.99
C TYR A 204 6.98 5.39 22.37
N ASP A 205 7.85 4.93 21.47
CA ASP A 205 9.30 4.89 21.66
C ASP A 205 9.96 4.93 20.27
N LEU A 206 10.58 6.08 19.93
CA LEU A 206 11.17 6.30 18.61
C LEU A 206 12.36 5.37 18.29
N THR A 207 12.88 4.65 19.29
CA THR A 207 13.93 3.63 19.13
C THR A 207 13.38 2.25 18.75
N ARG A 208 12.04 2.09 18.72
CA ARG A 208 11.35 0.82 18.48
C ARG A 208 10.60 0.83 17.16
N THR A 209 10.29 -0.37 16.67
CA THR A 209 9.47 -0.55 15.47
C THR A 209 7.98 -0.29 15.75
N PRO A 210 7.24 0.36 14.83
CA PRO A 210 5.79 0.41 14.88
C PRO A 210 5.14 -0.93 14.45
N GLY A 211 5.94 -1.95 14.14
CA GLY A 211 5.48 -3.19 13.55
C GLY A 211 5.44 -3.13 12.02
N GLY A 212 4.75 -4.10 11.42
CA GLY A 212 4.72 -4.30 9.98
C GLY A 212 3.81 -5.45 9.56
N SER A 213 3.40 -5.53 8.31
CA SER A 213 3.83 -4.63 7.22
C SER A 213 3.05 -3.31 7.09
N THR A 214 2.03 -3.07 7.93
CA THR A 214 1.29 -1.78 7.99
C THR A 214 1.82 -0.85 9.10
N GLY A 215 3.14 -0.81 9.30
CA GLY A 215 3.72 -0.05 10.42
C GLY A 215 3.59 1.46 10.26
N GLY A 216 3.84 2.00 9.05
CA GLY A 216 3.67 3.44 8.79
C GLY A 216 2.22 3.90 8.99
N GLY A 217 1.24 3.08 8.59
CA GLY A 217 -0.17 3.35 8.80
C GLY A 217 -0.55 3.33 10.28
N ALA A 218 -0.08 2.34 11.05
CA ALA A 218 -0.34 2.31 12.48
C ALA A 218 0.30 3.51 13.20
N ALA A 219 1.54 3.87 12.83
CA ALA A 219 2.18 5.07 13.36
C ALA A 219 1.39 6.34 13.01
N SER A 220 0.88 6.48 11.78
CA SER A 220 0.11 7.65 11.35
C SER A 220 -1.20 7.81 12.13
N VAL A 221 -1.86 6.71 12.47
CA VAL A 221 -3.10 6.72 13.27
C VAL A 221 -2.79 7.00 14.74
N ALA A 222 -1.75 6.38 15.29
CA ALA A 222 -1.36 6.57 16.69
C ALA A 222 -0.85 7.99 16.98
N THR A 223 -0.21 8.67 16.03
CA THR A 223 0.18 10.09 16.19
C THR A 223 -0.95 11.08 15.91
N GLY A 224 -2.14 10.63 15.51
CA GLY A 224 -3.23 11.53 15.14
C GLY A 224 -3.07 12.18 13.76
N SER A 225 -2.07 11.78 12.97
CA SER A 225 -1.84 12.28 11.61
C SER A 225 -2.98 11.91 10.65
N SER A 226 -3.59 10.74 10.85
CA SER A 226 -4.87 10.38 10.24
C SER A 226 -5.78 9.66 11.25
N PRO A 227 -7.11 9.75 11.14
CA PRO A 227 -8.02 9.00 12.01
C PRO A 227 -8.15 7.53 11.62
N ILE A 228 -8.07 7.22 10.32
CA ILE A 228 -8.14 5.86 9.77
C ILE A 228 -6.97 5.63 8.81
N THR A 229 -6.41 4.42 8.86
CA THR A 229 -5.58 3.89 7.79
C THR A 229 -6.12 2.55 7.30
N VAL A 230 -5.79 2.19 6.06
CA VAL A 230 -6.13 0.89 5.49
C VAL A 230 -4.88 0.08 5.22
N GLY A 231 -4.86 -1.16 5.72
CA GLY A 231 -3.75 -2.11 5.61
C GLY A 231 -4.13 -3.43 4.96
N GLY A 232 -3.11 -4.22 4.62
CA GLY A 232 -3.22 -5.62 4.26
C GLY A 232 -2.65 -6.52 5.35
N ASP A 233 -3.24 -7.70 5.57
CA ASP A 233 -2.83 -8.71 6.55
C ASP A 233 -2.81 -10.11 5.92
N PHE A 234 -1.60 -10.63 5.71
CA PHE A 234 -1.37 -12.04 5.40
C PHE A 234 -1.04 -12.83 6.67
N GLY A 235 0.05 -12.45 7.36
CA GLY A 235 0.56 -13.12 8.55
C GLY A 235 0.48 -12.30 9.84
N GLY A 236 -0.36 -11.27 9.90
CA GLY A 236 -0.42 -10.36 11.05
C GLY A 236 -0.19 -8.88 10.71
N SER A 237 -0.02 -8.54 9.43
CA SER A 237 0.38 -7.19 9.02
C SER A 237 -0.59 -6.05 9.34
N ILE A 238 -1.82 -6.33 9.81
CA ILE A 238 -2.72 -5.36 10.45
C ILE A 238 -2.61 -5.47 11.96
N ARG A 239 -2.74 -6.69 12.49
CA ARG A 239 -2.86 -6.95 13.94
C ARG A 239 -1.59 -6.65 14.73
N ILE A 240 -0.41 -6.98 14.19
CA ILE A 240 0.89 -6.73 14.82
C ILE A 240 1.12 -5.22 14.99
N PRO A 241 1.09 -4.39 13.93
CA PRO A 241 1.32 -2.96 14.09
C PRO A 241 0.19 -2.28 14.88
N ALA A 242 -1.05 -2.77 14.82
CA ALA A 242 -2.12 -2.28 15.70
C ALA A 242 -1.78 -2.53 17.18
N ALA A 243 -1.36 -3.75 17.54
CA ALA A 243 -0.99 -4.07 18.92
C ALA A 243 0.21 -3.26 19.42
N LEU A 244 1.24 -3.06 18.59
CA LEU A 244 2.44 -2.32 18.97
C LEU A 244 2.24 -0.80 19.04
N CYS A 245 1.25 -0.27 18.32
CA CYS A 245 0.90 1.15 18.32
C CYS A 245 -0.38 1.46 19.10
N GLY A 246 -0.89 0.54 19.93
CA GLY A 246 -2.03 0.80 20.82
C GLY A 246 -3.35 1.09 20.09
N LEU A 247 -3.60 0.42 18.97
CA LEU A 247 -4.75 0.64 18.09
C LEU A 247 -5.65 -0.58 17.99
N TYR A 248 -6.85 -0.37 17.46
CA TYR A 248 -7.69 -1.42 16.93
C TYR A 248 -7.29 -1.71 15.48
N GLY A 249 -7.26 -3.00 15.11
CA GLY A 249 -6.98 -3.44 13.75
C GLY A 249 -7.83 -4.64 13.39
N LEU A 250 -8.61 -4.53 12.30
CA LEU A 250 -9.51 -5.59 11.86
C LEU A 250 -8.87 -6.41 10.74
N LYS A 251 -8.50 -7.67 11.03
CA LYS A 251 -8.26 -8.66 9.97
C LYS A 251 -9.62 -9.23 9.54
N THR A 252 -10.00 -8.97 8.30
CA THR A 252 -11.30 -9.40 7.77
C THR A 252 -11.31 -10.89 7.40
N THR A 253 -12.50 -11.45 7.20
CA THR A 253 -12.65 -12.82 6.71
C THR A 253 -12.05 -12.95 5.31
N ASP A 254 -11.34 -14.05 5.04
CA ASP A 254 -10.75 -14.30 3.72
C ASP A 254 -11.82 -14.30 2.62
N GLY A 255 -11.53 -13.61 1.52
CA GLY A 255 -12.48 -13.41 0.41
C GLY A 255 -13.53 -12.31 0.61
N SER A 256 -13.52 -11.57 1.73
CA SER A 256 -14.48 -10.48 1.92
C SER A 256 -14.28 -9.33 0.93
N MET A 257 -13.03 -9.08 0.52
CA MET A 257 -12.64 -8.06 -0.45
C MET A 257 -11.43 -8.54 -1.26
N PRO A 258 -11.31 -8.24 -2.57
CA PRO A 258 -10.24 -8.75 -3.38
C PRO A 258 -9.01 -7.85 -3.26
N GLY A 259 -7.82 -8.46 -3.25
CA GLY A 259 -6.55 -7.73 -3.24
C GLY A 259 -6.13 -7.11 -4.58
N HIS A 260 -7.04 -6.89 -5.55
CA HIS A 260 -6.64 -6.33 -6.86
C HIS A 260 -6.04 -4.93 -6.70
N GLY A 261 -4.88 -4.71 -7.34
CA GLY A 261 -4.10 -3.47 -7.18
C GLY A 261 -3.30 -3.39 -5.87
N SER A 262 -3.23 -4.48 -5.09
CA SER A 262 -2.32 -4.62 -3.95
C SER A 262 -1.00 -5.21 -4.43
N PHE A 263 0.12 -4.57 -4.07
CA PHE A 263 1.49 -4.92 -4.45
C PHE A 263 1.77 -4.76 -5.97
N PRO A 264 2.92 -4.17 -6.38
CA PRO A 264 3.24 -4.01 -7.79
C PRO A 264 3.40 -5.38 -8.47
N GLY A 265 2.48 -5.68 -9.38
CA GLY A 265 2.37 -6.93 -10.13
C GLY A 265 1.37 -6.77 -11.28
N GLU A 266 1.31 -7.73 -12.21
CA GLU A 266 0.45 -7.63 -13.39
C GLU A 266 -1.03 -7.39 -13.02
N PRO A 267 -1.66 -6.32 -13.52
CA PRO A 267 -3.08 -6.08 -13.35
C PRO A 267 -3.90 -7.28 -13.85
N GLY A 268 -4.61 -7.94 -12.93
CA GLY A 268 -5.47 -9.08 -13.30
C GLY A 268 -4.75 -10.43 -13.38
N ASN A 269 -3.59 -10.60 -12.73
CA ASN A 269 -3.08 -11.92 -12.36
C ASN A 269 -3.55 -12.24 -10.93
N PRO A 270 -4.73 -12.86 -10.74
CA PRO A 270 -5.23 -13.23 -9.43
C PRO A 270 -4.45 -14.46 -8.97
N LYS A 271 -3.19 -14.28 -8.56
CA LYS A 271 -2.63 -15.23 -7.60
C LYS A 271 -3.43 -15.01 -6.32
N TYR A 272 -4.57 -15.68 -6.22
CA TYR A 272 -5.37 -15.82 -5.01
C TYR A 272 -4.43 -16.33 -3.91
N ARG A 273 -3.85 -15.40 -3.16
CA ARG A 273 -3.11 -15.71 -1.96
C ARG A 273 -4.14 -15.77 -0.86
N ARG A 274 -4.73 -16.95 -0.66
CA ARG A 274 -5.54 -17.23 0.54
C ARG A 274 -4.81 -16.66 1.77
N MET A 275 -5.59 -16.15 2.72
CA MET A 275 -5.14 -15.41 3.91
C MET A 275 -4.73 -13.95 3.69
N MET A 276 -4.51 -13.48 2.45
CA MET A 276 -4.21 -12.07 2.17
C MET A 276 -5.51 -11.26 2.17
N VAL A 277 -5.75 -10.51 3.24
CA VAL A 277 -6.98 -9.74 3.41
C VAL A 277 -6.67 -8.27 3.64
N THR A 278 -7.68 -7.42 3.41
CA THR A 278 -7.60 -5.97 3.62
C THR A 278 -8.46 -5.58 4.81
N GLY A 279 -8.04 -4.58 5.57
CA GLY A 279 -8.77 -4.13 6.74
C GLY A 279 -8.28 -2.79 7.30
N PRO A 280 -9.14 -2.09 8.07
CA PRO A 280 -8.80 -0.81 8.67
C PRO A 280 -7.99 -0.97 9.98
N LEU A 281 -7.23 0.08 10.30
CA LEU A 281 -6.74 0.36 11.66
C LEU A 281 -7.24 1.75 12.08
N ALA A 282 -7.65 1.87 13.35
CA ALA A 282 -8.18 3.11 13.93
C ALA A 282 -7.99 3.16 15.45
N ARG A 283 -8.25 4.32 16.06
CA ARG A 283 -8.16 4.53 17.53
C ARG A 283 -9.38 4.03 18.30
N THR A 284 -10.52 3.85 17.64
CA THR A 284 -11.77 3.42 18.25
C THR A 284 -12.40 2.27 17.46
N VAL A 285 -13.24 1.47 18.12
CA VAL A 285 -14.02 0.41 17.45
C VAL A 285 -15.04 1.01 16.49
N ASP A 286 -15.66 2.14 16.83
CA ASP A 286 -16.61 2.84 15.98
C ASP A 286 -15.97 3.28 14.65
N ASP A 287 -14.71 3.73 14.68
CA ASP A 287 -13.98 4.06 13.46
C ASP A 287 -13.63 2.82 12.62
N ILE A 288 -13.37 1.67 13.26
CA ILE A 288 -13.21 0.39 12.56
C ILE A 288 -14.50 0.00 11.86
N GLU A 289 -15.65 0.11 12.53
CA GLU A 289 -16.95 -0.19 11.95
C GLU A 289 -17.30 0.77 10.81
N LEU A 290 -17.08 2.07 11.00
CA LEU A 290 -17.27 3.10 9.96
C LEU A 290 -16.43 2.79 8.73
N ALA A 291 -15.14 2.54 8.92
CA ALA A 291 -14.23 2.22 7.83
C ALA A 291 -14.64 0.91 7.13
N TRP A 292 -14.93 -0.15 7.90
CA TRP A 292 -15.37 -1.43 7.35
C TRP A 292 -16.63 -1.29 6.48
N ASN A 293 -17.65 -0.58 6.98
CA ASN A 293 -18.88 -0.35 6.23
C ASN A 293 -18.62 0.46 4.96
N ALA A 294 -17.74 1.48 5.03
CA ALA A 294 -17.35 2.26 3.86
C ALA A 294 -16.63 1.41 2.80
N MET A 295 -15.72 0.52 3.24
CA MET A 295 -15.04 -0.40 2.34
C MET A 295 -16.03 -1.33 1.64
N MET A 296 -17.04 -1.83 2.37
CA MET A 296 -17.97 -2.85 1.86
C MET A 296 -19.15 -2.29 1.05
N ASN A 297 -19.53 -1.03 1.21
CA ASN A 297 -20.77 -0.48 0.66
C ASN A 297 -20.89 -0.67 -0.87
N LYS A 298 -19.80 -0.41 -1.61
CA LYS A 298 -19.77 -0.61 -3.08
C LYS A 298 -19.19 -1.94 -3.54
N TRP A 299 -18.81 -2.81 -2.59
CA TRP A 299 -18.20 -4.07 -2.94
C TRP A 299 -19.09 -4.97 -3.81
N PRO A 300 -20.42 -5.11 -3.58
CA PRO A 300 -21.26 -5.94 -4.44
C PRO A 300 -21.21 -5.54 -5.92
N GLU A 301 -21.24 -4.24 -6.23
CA GLU A 301 -21.15 -3.71 -7.60
C GLU A 301 -19.76 -3.89 -8.21
N GLN A 302 -18.71 -3.61 -7.42
CA GLN A 302 -17.33 -3.79 -7.86
C GLN A 302 -17.01 -5.26 -8.12
N LYS A 303 -17.51 -6.16 -7.27
CA LYS A 303 -17.41 -7.62 -7.43
C LYS A 303 -18.06 -8.06 -8.72
N ALA A 304 -19.27 -7.59 -9.02
CA ALA A 304 -19.98 -7.92 -10.25
C ALA A 304 -19.15 -7.52 -11.49
N LYS A 305 -18.65 -6.28 -11.53
CA LYS A 305 -17.79 -5.77 -12.62
C LYS A 305 -16.49 -6.56 -12.78
N MET A 306 -15.91 -7.08 -11.69
CA MET A 306 -14.69 -7.90 -11.75
C MET A 306 -14.94 -9.33 -12.26
N LEU A 307 -16.13 -9.86 -12.01
CA LEU A 307 -16.54 -11.19 -12.44
C LEU A 307 -17.11 -11.19 -13.87
N GLU A 308 -17.34 -10.02 -14.47
CA GLU A 308 -17.68 -9.93 -15.89
C GLU A 308 -16.55 -10.55 -16.73
N PRO A 309 -16.86 -11.57 -17.56
CA PRO A 309 -15.85 -12.18 -18.40
C PRO A 309 -15.30 -11.14 -19.37
N LYS A 310 -14.02 -10.79 -19.22
CA LYS A 310 -13.32 -9.93 -20.19
C LYS A 310 -13.47 -10.57 -21.58
N THR A 311 -14.24 -9.91 -22.44
CA THR A 311 -14.58 -10.34 -23.81
C THR A 311 -13.35 -10.59 -24.69
N ALA A 312 -12.15 -10.17 -24.25
CA ALA A 312 -10.90 -10.24 -24.99
C ALA A 312 -10.15 -11.59 -24.94
N LEU A 313 -10.67 -12.64 -24.29
CA LEU A 313 -10.05 -13.98 -24.33
C LEU A 313 -10.73 -14.98 -25.27
N ARG A 314 -11.73 -14.55 -26.05
CA ARG A 314 -12.23 -15.31 -27.20
C ARG A 314 -11.74 -14.65 -28.48
N THR A 315 -10.55 -15.04 -28.95
CA THR A 315 -10.21 -15.25 -30.39
C THR A 315 -8.70 -15.42 -30.58
N THR A 316 -8.14 -16.57 -30.19
CA THR A 316 -6.95 -17.17 -30.85
C THR A 316 -6.91 -18.68 -30.58
N ARG A 317 -8.01 -19.39 -30.80
CA ARG A 317 -7.90 -20.81 -31.19
C ARG A 317 -8.00 -20.87 -32.70
N SER A 318 -6.84 -20.94 -33.35
CA SER A 318 -6.74 -21.48 -34.70
C SER A 318 -7.42 -22.86 -34.73
N PRO A 319 -8.27 -23.17 -35.72
CA PRO A 319 -8.87 -24.48 -35.84
C PRO A 319 -7.82 -25.43 -36.40
N THR A 320 -6.99 -26.02 -35.54
CA THR A 320 -6.35 -27.29 -35.90
C THR A 320 -7.37 -28.39 -35.71
N SER A 321 -7.96 -28.77 -36.84
CA SER A 321 -8.63 -30.05 -37.00
C SER A 321 -7.67 -31.18 -36.60
N THR A 322 -8.01 -31.94 -35.57
CA THR A 322 -8.18 -33.40 -35.70
C THR A 322 -8.77 -33.97 -34.42
N SER A 323 -9.90 -34.63 -34.63
CA SER A 323 -10.61 -35.60 -33.80
C SER A 323 -9.78 -36.34 -32.75
N GLY A 324 -10.25 -36.28 -31.51
CA GLY A 324 -9.89 -37.21 -30.43
C GLY A 324 -11.05 -37.29 -29.45
N ASN A 325 -11.98 -38.20 -29.70
CA ASN A 325 -13.03 -38.59 -28.77
C ASN A 325 -12.42 -38.94 -27.42
N LEU A 326 -12.97 -38.38 -26.34
CA LEU A 326 -13.11 -39.08 -25.06
C LEU A 326 -14.28 -38.45 -24.30
N ALA A 327 -15.41 -39.15 -24.37
CA ALA A 327 -16.53 -38.97 -23.48
C ALA A 327 -16.13 -39.43 -22.07
N VAL A 328 -16.44 -38.65 -21.03
CA VAL A 328 -16.78 -39.18 -19.71
C VAL A 328 -17.91 -38.34 -19.12
N THR A 329 -18.98 -39.05 -18.82
CA THR A 329 -20.20 -38.65 -18.12
C THR A 329 -20.05 -38.61 -16.60
N ARG A 330 -20.85 -37.72 -15.99
CA ARG A 330 -21.28 -37.58 -14.58
C ARG A 330 -20.27 -37.04 -13.58
#